data_AF-A0A2D3PPM7-F1
#
_entry.id   AF-A0A2D3PPM7-F1
#
_cell.length_a   1.000
_cell.length_b   1.000
_cell.length_c   1.000
_cell.angle_alpha   90.00
_cell.angle_beta   90.00
_cell.angle_gamma   90.00
#
_symmetry.space_group_name_H-M   'P 1'
#
loop_
_entity.id
_entity.type
_entity.pdbx_description
1 polymer ?
#
loop_
_entity_poly.entity_id
_entity_poly.type
_entity_poly.pdbx_seq_one_letter_code
_entity_poly.pdbx_strand_id
1 'polypeptide(L)' 'MERKVIYILQGKVAGATIPEGVNKKVKAYVKKLHKRGIGFDELSDAILQAFESNDIVGCFYICEDGNILLQVGN' A
#
# COMPACT_ATOMS: atom_id res chain seq x y z
N MET A 1 -4.15 13.72 20.79
CA MET A 1 -4.92 12.97 19.77
C MET A 1 -3.96 11.98 19.12
N GLU A 2 -4.31 10.70 19.11
CA GLU A 2 -3.47 9.67 18.46
C GLU A 2 -3.56 9.86 16.94
N ARG A 3 -2.43 10.03 16.25
CA ARG A 3 -2.42 10.19 14.79
C ARG A 3 -2.91 8.89 14.16
N LYS A 4 -3.99 8.96 13.38
CA LYS A 4 -4.59 7.76 12.77
C LYS A 4 -4.05 7.58 11.36
N VAL A 5 -3.13 6.63 11.20
CA VAL A 5 -2.62 6.23 9.89
C VAL A 5 -3.39 5.03 9.35
N ILE A 6 -3.95 5.16 8.14
CA ILE A 6 -4.74 4.15 7.44
C ILE A 6 -3.98 3.72 6.18
N TYR A 7 -3.99 2.41 5.91
CA TYR A 7 -3.35 1.80 4.74
C TYR A 7 -4.43 1.14 3.89
N ILE A 8 -4.61 1.62 2.66
CA ILE A 8 -5.67 1.18 1.75
C ILE A 8 -5.02 0.58 0.52
N LEU A 9 -5.49 -0.61 0.13
CA LEU A 9 -5.13 -1.25 -1.13
C LEU A 9 -6.42 -1.49 -1.90
N GLN A 10 -6.52 -0.88 -3.07
CA GLN A 10 -7.63 -1.02 -4.01
C GLN A 10 -7.08 -1.55 -5.32
N GLY A 11 -7.79 -2.48 -5.95
CA GLY A 11 -7.35 -3.06 -7.20
C GLY A 11 -7.88 -4.47 -7.41
N LYS A 12 -7.24 -5.17 -8.34
CA LYS A 12 -7.56 -6.54 -8.73
C LYS A 12 -6.28 -7.37 -8.87
N VAL A 13 -6.40 -8.68 -8.66
CA VAL A 13 -5.39 -9.68 -9.05
C VAL A 13 -6.02 -10.54 -10.14
N ALA A 14 -5.37 -10.67 -11.29
CA ALA A 14 -5.89 -11.42 -12.45
C ALA A 14 -7.35 -11.08 -12.82
N GLY A 15 -7.76 -9.80 -12.69
CA GLY A 15 -9.12 -9.34 -12.99
C GLY A 15 -10.17 -9.61 -11.91
N ALA A 16 -9.80 -10.26 -10.79
CA ALA A 16 -10.67 -10.54 -9.66
C ALA A 16 -10.32 -9.69 -8.42
N THR A 17 -11.21 -9.69 -7.42
CA THR A 17 -10.95 -9.04 -6.13
C THR A 17 -9.65 -9.57 -5.50
N ILE A 18 -8.83 -8.68 -4.96
CA ILE A 18 -7.57 -9.04 -4.30
C ILE A 18 -7.85 -10.04 -3.16
N PRO A 19 -7.24 -11.23 -3.16
CA PRO A 19 -7.40 -12.20 -2.08
C PRO A 19 -7.03 -11.60 -0.72
N GLU A 20 -7.77 -11.94 0.32
CA GLU A 20 -7.59 -11.34 1.66
C GLU A 20 -6.15 -11.50 2.18
N GLY A 21 -5.54 -12.67 1.94
CA GLY A 21 -4.15 -12.94 2.32
C GLY A 21 -3.15 -12.02 1.62
N VAL A 22 -3.34 -11.77 0.33
CA VAL A 22 -2.51 -10.83 -0.44
C VAL A 22 -2.70 -9.40 0.07
N ASN A 23 -3.96 -9.00 0.31
CA ASN A 23 -4.27 -7.67 0.84
C ASN A 23 -3.59 -7.41 2.19
N LYS A 24 -3.70 -8.37 3.13
CA LYS A 24 -3.04 -8.30 4.44
C LYS A 24 -1.53 -8.26 4.32
N LYS A 25 -0.94 -9.11 3.47
CA LYS A 25 0.52 -9.22 3.28
C LYS A 25 1.10 -7.91 2.75
N VAL A 26 0.51 -7.34 1.69
CA VAL A 26 0.98 -6.08 1.10
C VAL A 26 0.85 -4.92 2.09
N LYS A 27 -0.31 -4.77 2.75
CA LYS A 27 -0.49 -3.73 3.77
C LYS A 27 0.49 -3.85 4.93
N ALA A 28 0.75 -5.07 5.41
CA ALA A 28 1.71 -5.30 6.50
C ALA A 28 3.14 -4.95 6.09
N TYR A 29 3.53 -5.30 4.86
CA TYR A 29 4.83 -4.95 4.29
C TYR A 29 5.02 -3.42 4.20
N VAL A 30 4.09 -2.72 3.58
CA VAL A 30 4.14 -1.25 3.43
C VAL A 30 4.11 -0.56 4.79
N LYS A 31 3.25 -1.01 5.71
CA LYS A 31 3.20 -0.49 7.08
C LYS A 31 4.52 -0.65 7.81
N LYS A 32 5.22 -1.77 7.64
CA LYS A 32 6.54 -2.00 8.23
C LYS A 32 7.56 -1.00 7.70
N LEU A 33 7.59 -0.79 6.38
CA LEU A 33 8.53 0.15 5.75
C LEU A 33 8.23 1.60 6.12
N HIS A 34 6.98 2.02 6.05
CA HIS A 34 6.57 3.37 6.44
C HIS A 34 6.94 3.67 7.91
N LYS A 35 6.71 2.72 8.83
CA LYS A 35 7.12 2.86 10.24
C LYS A 35 8.63 2.89 10.47
N ARG A 36 9.44 2.37 9.53
CA ARG A 36 10.90 2.49 9.58
C ARG A 36 11.38 3.88 9.16
N GLY A 37 10.50 4.72 8.63
CA GLY A 37 10.82 6.08 8.19
C GLY A 37 11.63 6.14 6.90
N ILE A 38 11.47 5.15 6.01
CA ILE A 38 12.07 5.25 4.67
C ILE A 38 11.41 6.38 3.87
N GLY A 39 12.14 6.93 2.89
CA GLY A 39 11.63 8.02 2.04
C GLY A 39 10.41 7.58 1.22
N PHE A 40 9.56 8.54 0.84
CA PHE A 40 8.37 8.23 0.04
C PHE A 40 8.69 7.67 -1.36
N ASP A 41 9.80 8.08 -1.96
CA ASP A 41 10.25 7.53 -3.25
C ASP A 41 10.59 6.04 -3.11
N GLU A 42 11.43 5.69 -2.12
CA GLU A 42 11.78 4.29 -1.82
C GLU A 42 10.55 3.46 -1.40
N LEU A 43 9.60 4.07 -0.67
CA LEU A 43 8.35 3.42 -0.30
C LEU A 43 7.46 3.17 -1.53
N SER A 44 7.46 4.09 -2.48
CA SER A 44 6.72 3.96 -3.74
C SER A 44 7.27 2.82 -4.59
N ASP A 45 8.59 2.75 -4.73
CA ASP A 45 9.26 1.66 -5.44
C ASP A 45 8.94 0.31 -4.79
N ALA A 46 9.00 0.23 -3.46
CA ALA A 46 8.66 -0.99 -2.72
C ALA A 46 7.19 -1.40 -2.90
N ILE A 47 6.26 -0.45 -2.99
CA ILE A 47 4.85 -0.74 -3.26
C ILE A 47 4.67 -1.29 -4.68
N LEU A 48 5.29 -0.66 -5.69
CA LEU A 48 5.20 -1.11 -7.08
C LEU A 48 5.80 -2.51 -7.27
N GLN A 49 6.96 -2.78 -6.67
CA GLN A 49 7.56 -4.13 -6.66
C GLN A 49 6.64 -5.16 -6.00
N ALA A 50 5.95 -4.79 -4.91
CA ALA A 50 4.98 -5.66 -4.27
C ALA A 50 3.76 -5.90 -5.16
N PHE A 51 3.35 -4.93 -5.98
CA PHE A 51 2.26 -5.10 -6.93
C PHE A 51 2.64 -6.09 -8.03
N GLU A 52 3.80 -5.89 -8.66
CA GLU A 52 4.35 -6.80 -9.67
C GLU A 52 4.48 -8.23 -9.15
N SER A 53 5.02 -8.40 -7.95
CA SER A 53 5.23 -9.72 -7.32
C SER A 53 3.93 -10.47 -7.01
N ASN A 54 2.79 -9.77 -6.94
CA ASN A 54 1.49 -10.36 -6.61
C ASN A 54 0.46 -10.19 -7.74
N ASP A 55 0.90 -9.79 -8.94
CA ASP A 55 0.03 -9.52 -10.11
C ASP A 55 -1.14 -8.58 -9.77
N ILE A 56 -0.84 -7.53 -9.00
CA ILE A 56 -1.83 -6.52 -8.59
C ILE A 56 -1.86 -5.40 -9.62
N VAL A 57 -3.05 -5.11 -10.12
CA VAL A 57 -3.36 -3.87 -10.85
C VAL A 57 -4.24 -3.01 -9.97
N GLY A 58 -3.75 -1.85 -9.55
CA GLY A 58 -4.53 -0.89 -8.75
C GLY A 58 -3.71 0.19 -8.06
N CYS A 59 -4.22 0.68 -6.93
CA CYS A 59 -3.68 1.80 -6.17
C CYS A 59 -3.50 1.45 -4.68
N PHE A 60 -2.41 1.95 -4.09
CA PHE A 60 -2.17 1.97 -2.66
C PHE A 60 -2.24 3.39 -2.11
N TYR A 61 -2.86 3.56 -0.94
CA TYR A 61 -2.95 4.84 -0.25
C TYR A 61 -2.47 4.73 1.19
N ILE A 62 -1.70 5.73 1.61
CA ILE A 62 -1.40 6.00 3.01
C ILE A 62 -2.11 7.30 3.37
N CYS A 63 -3.05 7.21 4.31
CA CYS A 63 -3.77 8.39 4.80
C CYS A 63 -3.41 8.66 6.25
N GLU A 64 -3.15 9.91 6.62
CA GLU A 64 -2.96 10.36 8.00
C GLU A 64 -3.95 11.47 8.29
N ASP A 65 -4.73 11.30 9.36
CA ASP A 65 -5.72 12.28 9.84
C ASP A 65 -6.68 12.78 8.73
N GLY A 66 -7.02 11.88 7.80
CA GLY A 66 -7.94 12.16 6.68
C GLY A 66 -7.28 12.67 5.41
N ASN A 67 -5.98 13.00 5.44
CA ASN A 67 -5.23 13.48 4.28
C ASN A 67 -4.46 12.33 3.62
N ILE A 68 -4.39 12.31 2.30
CA ILE A 68 -3.54 11.37 1.55
C ILE A 68 -2.10 11.85 1.68
N LEU A 69 -1.26 11.07 2.37
CA LEU A 69 0.19 11.30 2.45
C LEU A 69 0.91 10.75 1.22
N LEU A 70 0.46 9.59 0.74
CA LEU A 70 1.07 8.89 -0.38
C LEU A 70 0.00 8.12 -1.17
N GLN A 71 0.06 8.23 -2.49
CA GLN A 71 -0.69 7.44 -3.45
C GLN A 71 0.28 6.83 -4.46
N VAL A 72 0.19 5.51 -4.68
CA VAL A 72 1.07 4.77 -5.59
C VAL A 72 0.26 3.79 -6.42
N GLY A 73 0.55 3.72 -7.72
CA GLY A 73 -0.19 2.87 -8.67
C GLY A 73 -1.08 3.68 -9.61
N ASN A 74 -1.94 2.97 -10.35
CA ASN A 74 -2.80 3.50 -11.41
C ASN A 74 -4.20 2.87 -11.33
#